data_AF-A0A3P6SRL6-F1
#
_entry.id   AF-A0A3P6SRL6-F1
#
_cell.length_a   1.000
_cell.length_b   1.000
_cell.length_c   1.000
_cell.angle_alpha   90.00
_cell.angle_beta   90.00
_cell.angle_gamma   90.00
#
_symmetry.space_group_name_H-M   'P 1'
#
loop_
_entity.id
_entity.type
_entity.pdbx_description
1 polymer ?
#
loop_
_entity_poly.entity_id
_entity_poly.type
_entity_poly.pdbx_seq_one_letter_code
_entity_poly.pdbx_strand_id
1 'polypeptide(L)'
;MCCTRAIQRLCSFAATSESLFSLMYRNIATSECLFADRYYTRKHEWVSIEGNTAVVGISDFAQAALGDIAYVELPEIGKELHAGDSAGAVESVKAASDIYSPISGTVMEKNIEVESTPSLINKSPLDKGMFEDKDVKDASELKELMDEAAYKSFNKVGEQEAAV
;
A
#
# COMPACT_ATOMS: atom_id res chain seq x y z
N MET A 1 -66.41 -46.16 14.14
CA MET A 1 -66.39 -44.91 13.35
C MET A 1 -65.11 -44.95 12.50
N CYS A 2 -65.06 -45.61 11.32
CA CYS A 2 -65.41 -45.08 9.97
C CYS A 2 -64.99 -43.61 9.80
N CYS A 3 -64.20 -43.13 8.83
CA CYS A 3 -63.76 -43.61 7.50
C CYS A 3 -62.51 -42.76 7.10
N THR A 4 -61.33 -43.31 6.74
CA THR A 4 -60.82 -43.73 5.41
C THR A 4 -60.30 -42.63 4.46
N ARG A 5 -59.13 -42.94 3.87
CA ARG A 5 -58.31 -42.31 2.81
C ARG A 5 -59.07 -41.77 1.57
N ALA A 6 -58.49 -40.79 0.85
CA ALA A 6 -57.97 -40.94 -0.53
C ALA A 6 -58.00 -39.63 -1.39
N ILE A 7 -56.82 -39.22 -1.84
CA ILE A 7 -56.39 -38.80 -3.20
C ILE A 7 -57.49 -38.53 -4.24
N GLN A 8 -57.52 -37.32 -4.86
CA GLN A 8 -57.38 -37.13 -6.33
C GLN A 8 -57.44 -35.65 -6.79
N ARG A 9 -56.41 -35.28 -7.59
CA ARG A 9 -56.43 -34.46 -8.82
C ARG A 9 -57.50 -33.37 -8.98
N LEU A 10 -57.07 -32.15 -9.27
CA LEU A 10 -57.10 -31.58 -10.62
C LEU A 10 -56.47 -30.18 -10.63
N CYS A 11 -55.58 -29.98 -11.59
CA CYS A 11 -55.05 -28.67 -11.97
C CYS A 11 -56.19 -27.75 -12.43
N SER A 12 -56.13 -26.47 -12.07
CA SER A 12 -56.66 -25.40 -12.90
C SER A 12 -55.70 -24.23 -12.86
N PHE A 13 -55.16 -24.02 -14.06
CA PHE A 13 -54.23 -23.01 -14.50
C PHE A 13 -54.81 -21.61 -14.26
N ALA A 14 -54.07 -20.74 -13.57
CA ALA A 14 -54.21 -19.30 -13.72
C ALA A 14 -52.81 -18.69 -13.64
N ALA A 15 -52.23 -18.45 -14.81
CA ALA A 15 -51.03 -17.66 -14.97
C ALA A 15 -51.31 -16.22 -14.50
N THR A 16 -50.54 -15.72 -13.55
CA THR A 16 -50.31 -14.27 -13.40
C THR A 16 -48.82 -14.04 -13.21
N SER A 17 -48.23 -13.55 -14.30
CA SER A 17 -47.12 -12.61 -14.40
C SER A 17 -46.10 -12.61 -13.26
N GLU A 18 -44.91 -13.04 -13.65
CA GLU A 18 -43.66 -12.88 -12.93
C GLU A 18 -43.50 -11.49 -12.28
N SER A 19 -43.17 -11.50 -11.00
CA SER A 19 -42.29 -10.49 -10.42
C SER A 19 -41.47 -11.17 -9.31
N LEU A 20 -40.64 -12.11 -9.75
CA LEU A 20 -39.54 -12.65 -8.96
C LEU A 20 -38.42 -11.60 -8.95
N PHE A 21 -38.49 -10.64 -8.04
CA PHE A 21 -37.31 -9.88 -7.62
C PHE A 21 -37.16 -9.95 -6.09
N SER A 22 -37.38 -11.15 -5.55
CA SER A 22 -36.87 -11.55 -4.24
C SER A 22 -35.91 -12.72 -4.44
N LEU A 23 -34.74 -12.44 -5.01
CA LEU A 23 -33.58 -13.25 -4.75
C LEU A 23 -32.39 -12.34 -4.46
N MET A 24 -31.96 -12.44 -3.20
CA MET A 24 -30.55 -12.36 -2.85
C MET A 24 -29.88 -11.05 -3.23
N TYR A 25 -30.13 -10.01 -2.44
CA TYR A 25 -29.07 -9.06 -2.11
C TYR A 25 -27.99 -9.85 -1.37
N ARG A 26 -27.16 -10.55 -2.15
CA ARG A 26 -25.90 -11.11 -1.71
C ARG A 26 -25.14 -9.94 -1.12
N ASN A 27 -24.89 -10.02 0.19
CA ASN A 27 -23.84 -9.25 0.85
C ASN A 27 -22.63 -9.25 -0.09
N ILE A 28 -22.37 -8.11 -0.71
CA ILE A 28 -21.07 -7.82 -1.29
C ILE A 28 -20.20 -7.58 -0.07
N ALA A 29 -19.70 -8.67 0.52
CA ALA A 29 -18.44 -8.59 1.21
C ALA A 29 -17.47 -8.14 0.12
N THR A 30 -17.17 -6.85 0.08
CA THR A 30 -15.97 -6.38 -0.58
C THR A 30 -14.87 -7.24 0.01
N SER A 31 -14.32 -8.13 -0.81
CA SER A 31 -13.05 -8.74 -0.48
C SER A 31 -12.12 -7.56 -0.25
N GLU A 32 -11.90 -7.21 1.01
CA GLU A 32 -10.72 -6.50 1.45
C GLU A 32 -9.58 -7.41 1.01
N CYS A 33 -9.12 -7.14 -0.20
CA CYS A 33 -7.88 -7.69 -0.69
C CYS A 33 -6.86 -7.23 0.33
N LEU A 34 -6.21 -8.19 0.98
CA LEU A 34 -5.10 -8.01 1.93
C LEU A 34 -3.91 -7.37 1.20
N PHE A 35 -4.08 -6.15 0.69
CA PHE A 35 -2.98 -5.26 0.40
C PHE A 35 -2.66 -4.59 1.72
N ALA A 36 -1.42 -4.75 2.17
CA ALA A 36 -0.92 -3.95 3.28
C ALA A 36 -1.12 -2.47 2.93
N ASP A 37 -1.72 -1.71 3.85
CA ASP A 37 -1.97 -0.30 3.64
C ASP A 37 -0.62 0.43 3.50
N ARG A 38 -0.39 1.03 2.32
CA ARG A 38 0.81 1.82 2.04
C ARG A 38 0.51 3.29 2.20
N TYR A 39 1.32 3.94 3.01
CA TYR A 39 1.26 5.36 3.29
C TYR A 39 2.47 6.06 2.68
N TYR A 40 2.30 7.34 2.39
CA TYR A 40 3.28 8.14 1.66
C TYR A 40 3.53 9.47 2.38
N THR A 41 4.78 9.91 2.32
CA THR A 41 5.18 11.25 2.75
C THR A 41 5.04 12.24 1.59
N ARG A 42 5.13 13.54 1.89
CA ARG A 42 5.23 14.58 0.84
C ARG A 42 6.58 14.60 0.13
N LYS A 43 7.59 13.92 0.68
CA LYS A 43 8.93 13.79 0.12
C LYS A 43 9.09 12.52 -0.74
N HIS A 44 7.98 11.85 -1.04
CA HIS A 44 7.91 10.70 -1.94
C HIS A 44 8.55 9.41 -1.39
N GLU A 45 8.71 9.30 -0.06
CA GLU A 45 8.95 8.03 0.62
C GLU A 45 7.61 7.33 0.92
N TRP A 46 7.65 6.00 1.04
CA TRP A 46 6.51 5.20 1.44
C TRP A 46 6.82 4.31 2.64
N VAL A 47 5.78 3.96 3.38
CA VAL A 47 5.80 2.97 4.45
C VAL A 47 4.64 2.00 4.29
N SER A 48 4.91 0.71 4.45
CA SER A 48 3.92 -0.36 4.49
C SER A 48 3.99 -1.05 5.84
N ILE A 49 2.85 -1.33 6.46
CA ILE A 49 2.80 -1.96 7.79
C ILE A 49 2.40 -3.42 7.67
N GLU A 50 3.29 -4.30 8.14
CA GLU A 50 3.10 -5.74 8.21
C GLU A 50 3.15 -6.17 9.68
N GLY A 51 1.97 -6.18 10.33
CA GLY A 51 1.87 -6.48 11.75
C GLY A 51 2.53 -5.39 12.61
N ASN A 52 3.72 -5.66 13.15
CA ASN A 52 4.49 -4.71 13.96
C ASN A 52 5.77 -4.22 13.26
N THR A 53 5.93 -4.57 11.99
CA THR A 53 7.07 -4.17 11.16
C THR A 53 6.62 -3.14 10.15
N ALA A 54 7.41 -2.08 10.00
CA ALA A 54 7.26 -1.08 8.97
C ALA A 54 8.35 -1.26 7.92
N VAL A 55 7.95 -1.51 6.68
CA VAL A 55 8.83 -1.58 5.52
C VAL A 55 8.86 -0.21 4.86
N VAL A 56 10.04 0.34 4.60
CA VAL A 56 10.24 1.69 4.06
C VAL A 56 10.95 1.65 2.70
N GLY A 57 10.62 2.60 1.83
CA GLY A 57 11.33 2.82 0.57
C GLY A 57 10.93 4.11 -0.13
N ILE A 58 11.37 4.29 -1.37
CA ILE A 58 10.96 5.44 -2.21
C ILE A 58 9.92 5.06 -3.25
N SER A 59 9.06 6.02 -3.61
CA SER A 59 8.00 5.79 -4.59
C SER A 59 8.53 5.73 -6.03
N ASP A 60 7.69 5.23 -6.94
CA ASP A 60 8.00 5.21 -8.37
C ASP A 60 8.27 6.61 -8.96
N PHE A 61 7.57 7.63 -8.47
CA PHE A 61 7.81 9.01 -8.87
C PHE A 61 9.21 9.50 -8.46
N ALA A 62 9.64 9.18 -7.24
CA ALA A 62 10.95 9.57 -6.73
C ALA A 62 12.09 8.96 -7.54
N GLN A 63 12.04 7.64 -7.79
CA GLN A 63 13.09 6.98 -8.58
C GLN A 63 13.13 7.52 -10.02
N ALA A 64 11.97 7.82 -10.62
CA ALA A 64 11.91 8.39 -11.96
C ALA A 64 12.51 9.80 -12.03
N ALA A 65 12.27 10.62 -11.00
CA ALA A 65 12.83 11.97 -10.89
C ALA A 65 14.36 11.95 -10.70
N LEU A 66 14.89 11.01 -9.91
CA LEU A 66 16.33 10.81 -9.74
C LEU A 66 16.98 10.23 -11.01
N GLY A 67 16.26 9.40 -11.75
CA GLY A 67 16.79 8.65 -12.90
C GLY A 67 17.60 7.43 -12.44
N ASP A 68 18.60 7.04 -13.21
CA ASP A 68 19.38 5.83 -12.93
C ASP A 68 20.17 5.98 -11.62
N ILE A 69 19.78 5.21 -10.62
CA ILE A 69 20.38 5.24 -9.29
C ILE A 69 21.72 4.50 -9.34
N ALA A 70 22.77 5.18 -8.88
CA ALA A 70 24.14 4.69 -8.90
C ALA A 70 24.63 4.27 -7.52
N TYR A 71 24.06 4.84 -6.45
CA TYR A 71 24.46 4.56 -5.07
C TYR A 71 23.29 4.75 -4.09
N VAL A 72 23.31 3.98 -3.01
CA VAL A 72 22.37 4.10 -1.89
C VAL A 72 23.12 3.88 -0.59
N GLU A 73 22.84 4.73 0.40
CA GLU A 73 23.28 4.62 1.77
C GLU A 73 22.05 4.31 2.65
N LEU A 74 22.08 3.16 3.33
CA LEU A 74 21.01 2.70 4.21
C LEU A 74 21.38 2.91 5.68
N PRO A 75 20.39 3.08 6.59
CA PRO A 75 20.68 3.17 8.01
C PRO A 75 21.27 1.87 8.57
N GLU A 76 22.07 2.00 9.63
CA GLU A 76 22.59 0.85 10.37
C GLU A 76 21.51 0.14 11.20
N ILE A 77 21.62 -1.18 11.29
CA ILE A 77 20.72 -1.99 12.13
C ILE A 77 20.89 -1.59 13.60
N GLY A 78 19.77 -1.42 14.30
CA GLY A 78 19.72 -0.96 15.69
C GLY A 78 19.73 0.55 15.86
N LYS A 79 19.82 1.34 14.77
CA LYS A 79 19.67 2.80 14.82
C LYS A 79 18.22 3.16 15.17
N GLU A 80 18.05 4.00 16.18
CA GLU A 80 16.76 4.64 16.47
C GLU A 80 16.59 5.87 15.56
N LEU A 81 15.44 5.95 14.89
CA LEU A 81 15.07 7.04 14.00
C LEU A 81 13.71 7.57 14.44
N HIS A 82 13.59 8.89 14.58
CA HIS A 82 12.30 9.55 14.75
C HIS A 82 11.68 9.89 13.38
N ALA A 83 10.37 10.14 13.36
CA ALA A 83 9.69 10.64 12.16
C ALA A 83 10.36 11.94 11.67
N GLY A 84 10.76 11.97 10.41
CA GLY A 84 11.46 13.09 9.79
C GLY A 84 12.99 13.11 9.99
N ASP A 85 13.58 12.14 10.70
CA ASP A 85 15.03 12.00 10.78
C ASP A 85 15.62 11.49 9.47
N SER A 86 16.87 11.86 9.17
CA SER A 86 17.61 11.30 8.03
C SER A 86 17.99 9.84 8.32
N ALA A 87 17.43 8.96 7.50
CA ALA A 87 17.70 7.52 7.53
C ALA A 87 18.95 7.18 6.70
N GLY A 88 19.10 7.83 5.54
CA GLY A 88 20.16 7.57 4.57
C GLY A 88 20.08 8.49 3.37
N ALA A 89 20.64 8.08 2.23
CA ALA A 89 20.67 8.88 1.01
C ALA A 89 20.66 7.99 -0.25
N VAL A 90 20.12 8.54 -1.34
CA VAL A 90 20.15 7.91 -2.67
C VAL A 90 20.81 8.88 -3.65
N GLU A 91 21.75 8.35 -4.43
CA GLU A 91 22.48 9.14 -5.42
C GLU A 91 22.35 8.54 -6.83
N SER A 92 22.18 9.44 -7.78
CA SER A 92 22.14 9.17 -9.22
C SER A 92 23.16 10.05 -9.92
N VAL A 93 23.32 9.87 -11.23
CA VAL A 93 24.16 10.76 -12.06
C VAL A 93 23.56 12.17 -12.17
N LYS A 94 22.27 12.33 -11.87
CA LYS A 94 21.55 13.61 -12.03
C LYS A 94 21.41 14.38 -10.72
N ALA A 95 21.22 13.68 -9.62
CA ALA A 95 20.87 14.25 -8.32
C ALA A 95 21.22 13.31 -7.17
N ALA A 96 21.39 13.89 -5.99
CA ALA A 96 21.43 13.19 -4.71
C ALA A 96 20.25 13.67 -3.86
N SER A 97 19.61 12.74 -3.14
CA SER A 97 18.52 13.05 -2.21
C SER A 97 18.70 12.29 -0.92
N ASP A 98 18.58 13.01 0.19
CA ASP A 98 18.44 12.40 1.51
C ASP A 98 17.10 11.66 1.60
N ILE A 99 17.10 10.57 2.35
CA ILE A 99 15.93 9.75 2.65
C ILE A 99 15.54 9.98 4.10
N TYR A 100 14.27 10.32 4.32
CA TYR A 100 13.74 10.62 5.64
C TYR A 100 12.86 9.48 6.15
N SER A 101 12.96 9.21 7.45
CA SER A 101 12.17 8.20 8.12
C SER A 101 10.69 8.65 8.20
N PRO A 102 9.73 7.88 7.66
CA PRO A 102 8.31 8.28 7.64
C PRO A 102 7.63 8.20 9.01
N ILE A 103 8.14 7.36 9.91
CA ILE A 103 7.61 7.10 11.26
C ILE A 103 8.77 6.81 12.23
N SER A 104 8.55 6.97 13.52
CA SER A 104 9.50 6.66 14.58
C SER A 104 9.65 5.15 14.76
N GLY A 105 10.89 4.66 14.82
CA GLY A 105 11.22 3.24 14.86
C GLY A 105 12.70 2.94 15.08
N THR A 106 13.01 1.71 15.45
CA THR A 106 14.36 1.14 15.46
C THR A 106 14.54 0.25 14.23
N VAL A 107 15.62 0.46 13.48
CA VAL A 107 15.93 -0.34 12.29
C VAL A 107 16.24 -1.78 12.70
N MET A 108 15.49 -2.74 12.18
CA MET A 108 15.61 -4.16 12.48
C MET A 108 16.41 -4.90 11.40
N GLU A 109 16.19 -4.55 10.15
CA GLU A 109 16.83 -5.15 8.98
C GLU A 109 17.04 -4.10 7.89
N LYS A 110 18.10 -4.25 7.09
CA LYS A 110 18.37 -3.41 5.91
C LYS A 110 18.55 -4.27 4.68
N ASN A 111 18.11 -3.78 3.53
CA ASN A 111 18.21 -4.49 2.27
C ASN A 111 19.61 -4.33 1.64
N ILE A 112 20.53 -5.23 1.99
CA ILE A 112 21.91 -5.21 1.48
C ILE A 112 21.95 -5.45 -0.05
N GLU A 113 20.90 -6.04 -0.63
CA GLU A 113 20.82 -6.26 -2.08
C GLU A 113 20.77 -4.93 -2.86
N VAL A 114 20.08 -3.91 -2.34
CA VAL A 114 20.03 -2.59 -3.01
C VAL A 114 21.33 -1.82 -2.89
N GLU A 115 22.10 -2.00 -1.80
CA GLU A 115 23.45 -1.43 -1.68
C GLU A 115 24.40 -2.01 -2.75
N SER A 116 24.26 -3.31 -3.03
CA SER A 116 25.07 -4.01 -4.04
C SER A 116 24.55 -3.80 -5.46
N THR A 117 23.24 -3.66 -5.63
CA THR A 117 22.55 -3.51 -6.91
C THR A 117 21.54 -2.37 -6.87
N PRO A 118 21.97 -1.09 -6.91
CA PRO A 118 21.07 0.06 -6.76
C PRO A 118 19.98 0.15 -7.85
N SER A 119 20.21 -0.45 -9.03
CA SER A 119 19.22 -0.53 -10.12
C SER A 119 17.92 -1.26 -9.74
N LEU A 120 17.89 -2.01 -8.64
CA LEU A 120 16.67 -2.63 -8.13
C LEU A 120 15.63 -1.58 -7.72
N ILE A 121 16.09 -0.44 -7.19
CA ILE A 121 15.23 0.68 -6.79
C ILE A 121 14.50 1.25 -8.01
N ASN A 122 15.17 1.36 -9.16
CA ASN A 122 14.52 1.79 -10.39
C ASN A 122 13.55 0.74 -10.96
N LYS A 123 13.85 -0.56 -10.82
CA LYS A 123 13.06 -1.64 -11.44
C LYS A 123 11.83 -2.05 -10.62
N SER A 124 11.91 -1.98 -9.30
CA SER A 124 10.89 -2.48 -8.39
C SER A 124 10.87 -1.64 -7.10
N PRO A 125 10.63 -0.32 -7.19
CA PRO A 125 10.72 0.60 -6.04
C PRO A 125 9.77 0.24 -4.89
N LEU A 126 8.66 -0.43 -5.21
CA LEU A 126 7.61 -0.77 -4.25
C LEU A 126 7.75 -2.18 -3.66
N ASP A 127 8.59 -3.04 -4.25
CA ASP A 127 8.84 -4.40 -3.78
C ASP A 127 10.34 -4.56 -3.51
N LYS A 128 11.14 -5.04 -4.46
CA LYS A 128 12.57 -5.38 -4.22
C LYS A 128 13.47 -4.18 -3.92
N GLY A 129 13.02 -2.98 -4.22
CA GLY A 129 13.68 -1.71 -3.96
C GLY A 129 13.39 -1.11 -2.59
N MET A 130 12.78 -1.86 -1.67
CA MET A 130 12.66 -1.48 -0.26
C MET A 130 14.04 -1.30 0.40
N PHE A 131 14.12 -0.44 1.40
CA PHE A 131 15.37 -0.01 2.01
C PHE A 131 15.61 -0.69 3.35
N GLU A 132 14.66 -0.56 4.27
CA GLU A 132 14.78 -1.12 5.61
C GLU A 132 13.43 -1.55 6.17
N ASP A 133 13.53 -2.49 7.12
CA ASP A 133 12.46 -2.87 8.02
C ASP A 133 12.76 -2.29 9.40
N LYS A 134 11.76 -1.71 10.04
CA LYS A 134 11.88 -1.16 11.39
C LYS A 134 10.65 -1.48 12.25
N ASP A 135 10.82 -1.43 13.56
CA ASP A 135 9.67 -1.57 14.46
C ASP A 135 8.82 -0.29 14.48
N VAL A 136 7.52 -0.47 14.67
CA VAL A 136 6.58 0.64 14.83
C VAL A 136 6.53 1.05 16.30
N LYS A 137 7.06 2.23 16.65
CA LYS A 137 6.97 2.78 18.02
C LYS A 137 5.63 3.46 18.28
N ASP A 138 5.12 4.21 17.31
CA ASP A 138 3.88 4.94 17.41
C ASP A 138 3.06 4.83 16.11
N ALA A 139 2.02 3.99 16.13
CA ALA A 139 1.13 3.81 14.99
C ALA A 139 0.24 5.04 14.71
N SER A 140 0.17 6.01 15.63
CA SER A 140 -0.63 7.22 15.42
C SER A 140 -0.03 8.17 14.38
N GLU A 141 1.29 8.10 14.17
CA GLU A 141 2.02 8.88 13.16
C GLU A 141 1.55 8.55 11.72
N LEU A 142 1.03 7.34 11.48
CA LEU A 142 0.47 6.94 10.19
C LEU A 142 -0.71 7.82 9.75
N LYS A 143 -1.43 8.44 10.69
CA LYS A 143 -2.56 9.33 10.38
C LYS A 143 -2.12 10.66 9.78
N GLU A 144 -0.85 11.02 9.95
CA GLU A 144 -0.28 12.24 9.37
C GLU A 144 0.21 12.02 7.93
N LEU A 145 0.32 10.75 7.51
CA LEU A 145 0.75 10.35 6.18
C LEU A 145 -0.42 10.28 5.20
N MET A 146 -0.09 10.33 3.92
CA MET A 146 -1.07 10.24 2.84
C MET A 146 -1.33 8.78 2.50
N ASP A 147 -2.59 8.40 2.33
CA ASP A 147 -2.92 7.13 1.68
C ASP A 147 -2.59 7.17 0.17
N GLU A 148 -2.68 6.02 -0.48
CA GLU A 148 -2.37 5.91 -1.92
C GLU A 148 -3.24 6.82 -2.80
N ALA A 149 -4.50 7.04 -2.45
CA ALA A 149 -5.41 7.88 -3.23
C ALA A 149 -5.07 9.37 -3.10
N ALA A 150 -4.75 9.82 -1.89
CA ALA A 150 -4.27 11.16 -1.58
C ALA A 150 -2.93 11.41 -2.27
N TYR A 151 -1.99 10.47 -2.22
CA TYR A 151 -0.68 10.58 -2.86
C TYR A 151 -0.78 10.68 -4.38
N LYS A 152 -1.62 9.85 -5.02
CA LYS A 152 -1.88 9.93 -6.47
C LYS A 152 -2.46 11.29 -6.87
N SER A 153 -3.27 11.89 -6.01
CA SER A 153 -3.83 13.23 -6.25
C SER A 153 -2.76 14.32 -6.08
N PHE A 154 -1.93 14.21 -5.05
CA PHE A 154 -0.79 15.10 -4.81
C PHE A 154 0.20 15.13 -5.99
N ASN A 155 0.61 13.97 -6.50
CA ASN A 155 1.56 13.88 -7.61
C ASN A 155 1.03 14.51 -8.91
N LYS A 156 -0.26 14.33 -9.21
CA LYS A 156 -0.88 14.95 -10.39
C LYS A 156 -0.90 16.47 -10.32
N VAL A 157 -1.02 17.04 -9.13
CA VAL A 157 -0.97 18.49 -8.93
C VAL A 157 0.47 18.99 -9.06
N GLY A 158 1.44 18.28 -8.48
CA GLY A 158 2.86 18.64 -8.59
C GLY A 158 3.41 18.63 -10.03
N GLU A 159 2.98 17.67 -10.86
CA GLU A 159 3.33 17.65 -12.29
C GLU A 159 2.79 18.85 -13.06
N GLN A 160 1.63 19.39 -12.66
CA GLN A 160 1.03 20.55 -13.33
C GLN A 160 1.69 21.87 -12.93
N GLU A 161 2.33 21.94 -11.76
CA GLU A 161 3.08 23.12 -11.31
C GLU A 161 4.48 23.18 -11.92
N ALA A 162 5.11 22.03 -12.19
CA ALA A 162 6.42 21.95 -12.84
C ALA A 162 6.39 22.17 -14.37
N ALA A 163 5.20 22.17 -14.98
CA ALA A 163 4.99 22.33 -16.42
C ALA A 163 4.57 23.76 -16.85
N VAL A 164 4.53 24.71 -15.91
CA VAL A 164 4.20 26.14 -16.12
C VAL A 164 5.46 26.98 -15.94
#